data_AF-A0A4U3A529-F1
#
_entry.id   AF-A0A4U3A529-F1
#
_cell.length_a   1.000
_cell.length_b   1.000
_cell.length_c   1.000
_cell.angle_alpha   90.00
_cell.angle_beta   90.00
_cell.angle_gamma   90.00
#
_symmetry.space_group_name_H-M   'P 1'
#
loop_
_entity.id
_entity.type
_entity.pdbx_description
1 polymer ?
#
loop_
_entity_poly.entity_id
_entity_poly.type
_entity_poly.pdbx_seq_one_letter_code
_entity_poly.pdbx_strand_id
1 'polypeptide(L)'
;KVTPSYEIRYHGPTNDVGKPLEDVAMVNIQQSKREEWIKQTSFRIDQFLSRLGNGRAGKDQRNIIINRYLEDEDVCDYMVYNEIGMSERTYRRVKARVF
;
A
#
# COMPACT_ATOMS: atom_id res chain seq x y z
N LYS A 1 64.33 -25.22 12.82
CA LYS A 1 62.87 -24.95 12.78
C LYS A 1 62.61 -23.83 13.78
N VAL A 2 62.19 -22.65 13.30
CA VAL A 2 61.98 -21.45 14.13
C VAL A 2 60.54 -21.51 14.66
N THR A 3 60.36 -21.46 15.98
CA THR A 3 59.05 -21.34 16.62
C THR A 3 58.57 -19.89 16.50
N PRO A 4 57.30 -19.62 16.12
CA PRO A 4 56.80 -18.25 16.07
C PRO A 4 56.69 -17.64 17.48
N SER A 5 56.94 -16.34 17.62
CA SER A 5 56.71 -15.60 18.86
C SER A 5 55.22 -15.44 19.15
N TYR A 6 54.85 -15.51 20.44
CA TYR A 6 53.48 -15.32 20.89
C TYR A 6 53.07 -13.84 20.81
N GLU A 7 52.11 -13.50 19.96
CA GLU A 7 51.47 -12.18 19.92
C GLU A 7 50.16 -12.21 20.71
N ILE A 8 49.99 -11.27 21.63
CA ILE A 8 48.76 -11.11 22.43
C ILE A 8 47.65 -10.58 21.53
N ARG A 9 46.63 -11.39 21.26
CA ARG A 9 45.38 -10.93 20.64
C ARG A 9 44.40 -10.54 21.72
N TYR A 10 44.00 -9.26 21.74
CA TYR A 10 42.87 -8.83 22.56
C TYR A 10 41.58 -9.46 22.03
N HIS A 11 40.68 -9.83 22.93
CA HIS A 11 39.36 -10.35 22.56
C HIS A 11 38.62 -9.27 21.75
N GLY A 12 37.97 -9.67 20.66
CA GLY A 12 37.04 -8.79 19.96
C GLY A 12 35.85 -8.44 20.87
N PRO A 13 35.00 -7.48 20.48
CA PRO A 13 33.78 -7.16 21.21
C PRO A 13 32.81 -8.35 21.17
N THR A 14 33.00 -9.32 22.08
CA THR A 14 32.20 -10.56 22.17
C THR A 14 30.81 -10.31 22.76
N ASN A 15 30.54 -9.10 23.26
CA ASN A 15 29.32 -8.76 24.01
C ASN A 15 28.21 -8.18 23.15
N ASP A 16 28.46 -7.89 21.88
CA ASP A 16 27.43 -7.39 20.96
C ASP A 16 26.64 -8.57 20.39
N VAL A 17 25.76 -9.14 21.22
CA VAL A 17 24.80 -10.15 20.80
C VAL A 17 23.54 -9.46 20.29
N GLY A 18 23.14 -9.77 19.06
CA GLY A 18 21.90 -9.26 18.49
C GLY A 18 20.69 -9.60 19.36
N LYS A 19 19.64 -8.78 19.29
CA LYS A 19 18.43 -8.91 20.11
C LYS A 19 17.21 -9.30 19.27
N PRO A 20 17.16 -10.54 18.76
CA PRO A 20 16.13 -10.97 17.82
C PRO A 20 14.71 -10.83 18.38
N LEU A 21 14.53 -10.95 19.69
CA LEU A 21 13.23 -10.77 20.33
C LEU A 21 12.74 -9.31 20.26
N GLU A 22 13.62 -8.34 20.49
CA GLU A 22 13.29 -6.91 20.41
C GLU A 22 12.97 -6.54 18.96
N ASP A 23 13.76 -7.05 18.00
CA ASP A 23 13.55 -6.82 16.57
C ASP A 23 12.17 -7.34 16.11
N VAL A 24 11.81 -8.56 16.50
CA VAL A 24 10.49 -9.15 16.19
C VAL A 24 9.37 -8.35 16.85
N ALA A 25 9.53 -7.92 18.11
CA ALA A 25 8.53 -7.11 18.78
C ALA A 25 8.30 -5.77 18.06
N MET A 26 9.36 -5.13 17.57
CA MET A 26 9.26 -3.89 16.79
C MET A 26 8.55 -4.10 15.46
N VAL A 27 8.84 -5.18 14.74
CA VAL A 27 8.15 -5.54 13.49
C VAL A 27 6.66 -5.76 13.74
N ASN A 28 6.29 -6.49 14.79
CA ASN A 28 4.89 -6.75 15.12
C ASN A 28 4.12 -5.44 15.40
N ILE A 29 4.71 -4.53 16.18
CA ILE A 29 4.09 -3.22 16.46
C ILE A 29 3.88 -2.42 15.16
N GLN A 30 4.87 -2.41 14.26
CA GLN A 30 4.76 -1.73 12.97
C GLN A 30 3.69 -2.35 12.08
N GLN A 31 3.59 -3.69 12.06
CA GLN A 31 2.54 -4.40 11.34
C GLN A 31 1.15 -4.06 11.89
N SER A 32 0.96 -4.08 13.22
CA SER A 32 -0.33 -3.73 13.83
C SER A 32 -0.76 -2.29 13.49
N LYS A 33 0.18 -1.33 13.53
CA LYS A 33 -0.11 0.07 13.12
C LYS A 33 -0.49 0.17 11.64
N ARG A 34 0.18 -0.59 10.77
CA ARG A 34 -0.14 -0.64 9.34
C ARG A 34 -1.54 -1.22 9.12
N GLU A 35 -1.88 -2.32 9.80
CA GLU A 35 -3.21 -2.93 9.69
C GLU A 35 -4.32 -1.99 10.15
N GLU A 36 -4.11 -1.27 11.25
CA GLU A 36 -5.06 -0.26 11.73
C GLU A 36 -5.24 0.85 10.69
N TRP A 37 -4.15 1.34 10.12
CA TRP A 37 -4.19 2.37 9.08
C TRP A 37 -4.94 1.88 7.82
N ILE A 38 -4.71 0.64 7.39
CA ILE A 38 -5.43 0.04 6.25
C ILE A 38 -6.93 -0.03 6.55
N LYS A 39 -7.32 -0.51 7.75
CA LYS A 39 -8.73 -0.59 8.16
C LYS A 39 -9.41 0.78 8.18
N GLN A 40 -8.77 1.79 8.76
CA GLN A 40 -9.31 3.15 8.80
C GLN A 40 -9.42 3.76 7.40
N THR A 41 -8.44 3.50 6.54
CA THR A 41 -8.43 3.98 5.16
C THR A 41 -9.54 3.33 4.33
N SER A 42 -9.69 2.01 4.42
CA SER A 42 -10.78 1.26 3.78
C SER A 42 -12.14 1.83 4.19
N PHE A 43 -12.36 2.03 5.49
CA PHE A 43 -13.61 2.59 5.99
C PHE A 43 -13.91 3.99 5.42
N ARG A 44 -12.89 4.85 5.29
CA ARG A 44 -13.03 6.19 4.71
C ARG A 44 -13.35 6.13 3.22
N ILE A 45 -12.74 5.20 2.48
CA ILE A 45 -13.03 4.97 1.07
C ILE A 45 -14.49 4.54 0.91
N ASP A 46 -14.96 3.58 1.68
CA ASP A 46 -16.36 3.10 1.63
C ASP A 46 -17.34 4.24 1.97
N GLN A 47 -17.02 5.02 3.00
CA GLN A 47 -17.79 6.19 3.37
C GLN A 47 -17.84 7.23 2.25
N PHE A 48 -16.74 7.47 1.54
CA PHE A 48 -16.70 8.37 0.39
C PHE A 48 -17.56 7.84 -0.77
N LEU A 49 -17.41 6.56 -1.13
CA LEU A 49 -18.16 5.93 -2.23
C LEU A 49 -19.67 5.97 -2.00
N SER A 50 -20.12 5.77 -0.75
CA SER A 50 -21.54 5.85 -0.39
C SER A 50 -22.14 7.26 -0.58
N ARG A 51 -21.32 8.31 -0.48
CA ARG A 51 -21.76 9.72 -0.61
C ARG A 51 -21.91 10.20 -2.05
N LEU A 52 -21.34 9.48 -3.04
CA LEU A 52 -21.45 9.85 -4.46
C LEU A 52 -22.89 9.73 -5.01
N GLY A 53 -23.83 9.18 -4.23
CA GLY A 53 -25.25 9.12 -4.55
C GLY A 53 -25.62 7.99 -5.52
N ASN A 54 -26.90 7.64 -5.59
CA ASN A 54 -27.37 6.45 -6.34
C ASN A 54 -27.81 6.75 -7.78
N GLY A 55 -27.71 8.01 -8.22
CA GLY A 55 -28.01 8.40 -9.59
C GLY A 55 -26.95 7.92 -10.59
N ARG A 56 -27.24 8.09 -11.89
CA ARG A 56 -26.33 7.70 -12.97
C ARG A 56 -24.93 8.29 -12.81
N ALA A 57 -24.84 9.58 -12.52
CA ALA A 57 -23.55 10.25 -12.31
C ALA A 57 -22.75 9.61 -11.16
N GLY A 58 -23.38 9.36 -10.01
CA GLY A 58 -22.71 8.72 -8.88
C GLY A 58 -22.26 7.29 -9.17
N LYS A 59 -23.07 6.54 -9.94
CA LYS A 59 -22.70 5.20 -10.41
C LYS A 59 -21.49 5.25 -11.35
N ASP A 60 -21.49 6.16 -12.32
CA ASP A 60 -20.38 6.34 -13.26
C ASP A 60 -19.09 6.71 -12.52
N GLN A 61 -19.18 7.60 -11.52
CA GLN A 61 -18.06 7.99 -10.67
C GLN A 61 -17.51 6.81 -9.85
N ARG A 62 -18.38 6.02 -9.21
CA ARG A 62 -17.98 4.81 -8.47
C ARG A 62 -17.30 3.79 -9.35
N ASN A 63 -17.86 3.51 -10.54
CA ASN A 63 -17.28 2.56 -11.48
C ASN A 63 -15.86 2.98 -11.91
N ILE A 64 -15.65 4.28 -12.15
CA ILE A 64 -14.31 4.80 -12.48
C ILE A 64 -13.34 4.59 -11.31
N ILE A 65 -13.75 4.84 -10.07
CA ILE A 65 -12.87 4.68 -8.90
C ILE A 65 -12.53 3.19 -8.69
N ILE A 66 -13.53 2.32 -8.75
CA ILE A 66 -13.37 0.89 -8.49
C ILE A 66 -12.45 0.26 -9.53
N ASN A 67 -12.83 0.32 -10.81
CA ASN A 67 -12.10 -0.34 -11.89
C ASN A 67 -10.70 0.24 -12.13
N ARG A 68 -10.43 1.51 -11.76
CA ARG A 68 -9.13 2.13 -12.00
C ARG A 68 -8.17 2.07 -10.82
N TYR A 69 -8.67 2.07 -9.58
CA TYR A 69 -7.82 2.29 -8.41
C TYR A 69 -8.01 1.29 -7.27
N LEU A 70 -9.11 0.51 -7.28
CA LEU A 70 -9.38 -0.48 -6.22
C LEU A 70 -9.27 -1.92 -6.70
N GLU A 71 -9.28 -2.16 -8.00
CA GLU A 71 -9.00 -3.48 -8.59
C GLU A 71 -7.49 -3.75 -8.66
N ASP A 72 -7.12 -5.03 -8.62
CA ASP A 72 -5.73 -5.50 -8.48
C ASP A 72 -4.89 -5.36 -9.76
N GLU A 73 -5.52 -5.06 -10.90
CA GLU A 73 -4.84 -4.89 -12.19
C GLU A 73 -4.47 -3.42 -12.42
N ASP A 74 -3.24 -3.16 -12.86
CA ASP A 74 -2.84 -1.81 -13.31
C ASP A 74 -3.46 -1.52 -14.67
N VAL A 75 -4.72 -1.09 -14.66
CA VAL A 75 -5.54 -0.91 -15.85
C VAL A 75 -5.37 0.50 -16.43
N CYS A 76 -5.05 0.60 -17.72
CA CYS A 76 -4.98 1.87 -18.45
C CYS A 76 -6.38 2.50 -18.69
N ASP A 77 -6.46 3.84 -18.82
CA ASP A 77 -7.75 4.56 -18.87
C ASP A 77 -8.63 4.09 -20.03
N TYR A 78 -7.99 3.66 -21.14
CA TYR A 78 -8.68 3.16 -22.32
C TYR A 78 -9.33 1.80 -22.13
N MET A 79 -8.79 0.94 -21.28
CA MET A 79 -9.41 -0.32 -20.93
C MET A 79 -10.65 -0.05 -20.07
N VAL A 80 -10.51 0.83 -19.07
CA VAL A 80 -11.60 1.19 -18.16
C VAL A 80 -12.79 1.78 -18.90
N TYR A 81 -12.60 2.82 -19.74
CA TYR A 81 -13.74 3.43 -20.43
C TYR A 81 -14.39 2.49 -21.46
N ASN A 82 -13.63 1.58 -22.06
CA ASN A 82 -14.17 0.58 -22.98
C ASN A 82 -15.04 -0.44 -22.24
N GLU A 83 -14.56 -0.95 -21.11
CA GLU A 83 -15.27 -1.93 -20.28
C GLU A 83 -16.58 -1.37 -19.72
N ILE A 84 -16.56 -0.15 -19.18
CA ILE A 84 -17.76 0.50 -18.65
C ILE A 84 -18.69 1.08 -19.73
N GLY A 85 -18.33 0.97 -21.01
CA GLY A 85 -19.13 1.44 -22.15
C GLY A 85 -19.25 2.97 -22.26
N MET A 86 -18.20 3.71 -21.90
CA MET A 86 -18.14 5.17 -22.00
C MET A 86 -17.23 5.63 -23.14
N SER A 87 -17.58 6.77 -23.76
CA SER A 87 -16.62 7.46 -24.62
C SER A 87 -15.52 8.12 -23.81
N GLU A 88 -14.30 8.16 -24.36
CA GLU A 88 -13.14 8.77 -23.71
C GLU A 88 -13.42 10.20 -23.19
N ARG A 89 -14.08 11.04 -23.99
CA ARG A 89 -14.47 12.41 -23.60
C ARG A 89 -15.35 12.42 -22.34
N THR A 90 -16.31 11.50 -22.28
CA THR A 90 -17.23 11.40 -21.14
C THR A 90 -16.49 10.93 -19.90
N TYR A 91 -15.69 9.88 -20.04
CA TYR A 91 -14.84 9.35 -18.98
C TYR A 91 -13.95 10.43 -18.38
N ARG A 92 -13.19 11.17 -19.20
CA ARG A 92 -12.31 12.26 -18.72
C ARG A 92 -13.08 13.33 -17.94
N ARG A 93 -14.28 13.71 -18.40
CA ARG A 93 -15.12 14.71 -17.72
C ARG A 93 -15.67 14.20 -16.39
N VAL A 94 -16.06 12.92 -16.31
CA VAL A 94 -16.57 12.33 -15.05
C VAL A 94 -15.41 12.15 -14.07
N LYS A 95 -14.27 11.62 -14.53
CA LYS A 95 -13.04 11.47 -13.75
C LYS A 95 -12.61 12.81 -13.12
N ALA A 96 -12.57 13.89 -13.90
CA ALA A 96 -12.22 15.23 -13.43
C ALA A 96 -13.25 15.90 -12.48
N ARG A 97 -14.41 15.28 -12.22
CA ARG A 97 -15.39 15.77 -11.23
C ARG A 97 -15.28 15.05 -9.89
N VAL A 98 -14.61 13.90 -9.88
CA VAL A 98 -14.42 13.06 -8.69
C VAL A 98 -13.14 13.44 -7.96
N PHE A 99 -12.12 13.85 -8.71
CA PHE A 99 -10.81 14.31 -8.26
C PHE A 99 -10.71 15.81 -8.44
#